data_AF-A0A849WZI6-F1
#
_entry.id   AF-A0A849WZI6-F1
#
_cell.length_a   1.000
_cell.length_b   1.000
_cell.length_c   1.000
_cell.angle_alpha   90.00
_cell.angle_beta   90.00
_cell.angle_gamma   90.00
#
_symmetry.space_group_name_H-M   'P 1'
#
loop_
_entity.id
_entity.type
_entity.pdbx_description
1 polymer ?
#
loop_
_entity_poly.entity_id
_entity_poly.type
_entity_poly.pdbx_seq_one_letter_code
_entity_poly.pdbx_strand_id
1 'polypeptide(L)'
;MRSLTDLEIHFQAHILRVARLGREILALSPEFRDVDPALLDQFLALHDQAKVNLSDPFIRQYGINRRNAPLLALSQIYGKQIENLTNEERMLAERVRDEVNRVDRAVAMNFFRQQGMLTSAGEPGDMALKFLRVEKIADSVDRAMSPVSAEEFHKVMDPARRWLRDEADKKIARRLERSYFALSDGLTFEEIRGRSLGAYPRPVRECAWGFAAL
;
A
#
# COMPACT_ATOMS: atom_id res chain seq x y z
N MET A 1 -13.66 -2.28 -20.47
CA MET A 1 -14.06 -1.59 -19.23
C MET A 1 -13.40 -2.35 -18.10
N ARG A 2 -12.47 -1.73 -17.35
CA ARG A 2 -11.80 -2.42 -16.24
C ARG A 2 -12.80 -2.65 -15.11
N SER A 3 -12.80 -3.84 -14.52
CA SER A 3 -13.80 -4.29 -13.53
C SER A 3 -13.41 -3.87 -12.11
N LEU A 4 -14.37 -3.91 -11.17
CA LEU A 4 -14.12 -3.76 -9.73
C LEU A 4 -13.05 -4.75 -9.25
N THR A 5 -13.08 -5.97 -9.80
CA THR A 5 -12.11 -7.03 -9.53
C THR A 5 -10.70 -6.66 -9.98
N ASP A 6 -10.55 -5.97 -11.12
CA ASP A 6 -9.24 -5.52 -11.58
C ASP A 6 -8.65 -4.48 -10.60
N LEU A 7 -9.47 -3.52 -10.16
CA LEU A 7 -9.04 -2.52 -9.18
C LEU A 7 -8.60 -3.15 -7.85
N GLU A 8 -9.34 -4.15 -7.37
CA GLU A 8 -8.97 -4.90 -6.16
C GLU A 8 -7.62 -5.63 -6.34
N ILE A 9 -7.44 -6.34 -7.45
CA ILE A 9 -6.18 -7.03 -7.77
C ILE A 9 -5.02 -6.04 -7.87
N HIS A 10 -5.24 -4.86 -8.42
CA HIS A 10 -4.22 -3.81 -8.48
C HIS A 10 -3.76 -3.37 -7.09
N PHE A 11 -4.70 -3.13 -6.17
CA PHE A 11 -4.35 -2.81 -4.78
C PHE A 11 -3.65 -3.96 -4.07
N GLN A 12 -4.08 -5.21 -4.28
CA GLN A 12 -3.40 -6.37 -3.71
C GLN A 12 -1.95 -6.49 -4.23
N ALA A 13 -1.74 -6.34 -5.54
CA ALA A 13 -0.40 -6.37 -6.12
C ALA A 13 0.47 -5.23 -5.58
N HIS A 14 -0.09 -4.04 -5.40
CA HIS A 14 0.58 -2.89 -4.77
C HIS A 14 1.03 -3.19 -3.33
N ILE A 15 0.12 -3.67 -2.47
CA ILE A 15 0.43 -4.02 -1.07
C ILE A 15 1.58 -5.03 -0.99
N LEU A 16 1.55 -6.06 -1.84
CA LEU A 16 2.61 -7.07 -1.87
C LEU A 16 3.97 -6.51 -2.31
N ARG A 17 3.99 -5.62 -3.31
CA ARG A 17 5.23 -4.95 -3.75
C ARG A 17 5.76 -4.01 -2.68
N VAL A 18 4.89 -3.24 -2.02
CA VAL A 18 5.26 -2.37 -0.90
C VAL A 18 5.89 -3.18 0.24
N ALA A 19 5.29 -4.31 0.62
CA ALA A 19 5.87 -5.22 1.63
C ALA A 19 7.27 -5.72 1.23
N ARG A 20 7.43 -6.15 -0.03
CA ARG A 20 8.72 -6.62 -0.56
C ARG A 20 9.78 -5.53 -0.58
N LEU A 21 9.44 -4.32 -1.03
CA LEU A 21 10.33 -3.16 -1.02
C LEU A 21 10.71 -2.78 0.42
N GLY A 22 9.75 -2.82 1.35
CA GLY A 22 10.00 -2.57 2.77
C GLY A 22 11.04 -3.51 3.37
N ARG A 23 10.97 -4.80 3.03
CA ARG A 23 12.00 -5.78 3.43
C ARG A 23 13.38 -5.46 2.87
N GLU A 24 13.45 -5.04 1.62
CA GLU A 24 14.72 -4.64 1.00
C GLU A 24 15.31 -3.39 1.68
N ILE A 25 14.47 -2.44 2.13
CA ILE A 25 14.92 -1.25 2.86
C ILE A 25 15.69 -1.64 4.14
N LEU A 26 15.21 -2.64 4.88
CA LEU A 26 15.89 -3.14 6.09
C LEU A 26 17.30 -3.68 5.78
N ALA A 27 17.47 -4.34 4.64
CA ALA A 27 18.77 -4.87 4.20
C ALA A 27 19.73 -3.77 3.72
N LEU A 28 19.20 -2.68 3.14
CA LEU A 28 20.00 -1.63 2.50
C LEU A 28 20.53 -0.56 3.45
N SER A 29 19.89 -0.33 4.60
CA SER A 29 20.21 0.78 5.49
C SER A 29 20.41 0.35 6.95
N PRO A 30 21.59 0.58 7.55
CA PRO A 30 21.85 0.27 8.96
C PRO A 30 20.92 0.95 9.97
N GLU A 31 20.26 2.05 9.58
CA GLU A 31 19.36 2.81 10.45
C GLU A 31 18.09 2.04 10.86
N PHE A 32 17.74 1.00 10.10
CA PHE A 32 16.59 0.13 10.37
C PHE A 32 17.00 -1.23 10.94
N ARG A 33 18.24 -1.40 11.42
CA ARG A 33 18.74 -2.68 11.95
C ARG A 33 17.95 -3.17 13.17
N ASP A 34 17.34 -2.26 13.92
CA ASP A 34 16.51 -2.52 15.09
C ASP A 34 15.02 -2.73 14.76
N VAL A 35 14.62 -2.58 13.50
CA VAL A 35 13.26 -2.88 13.06
C VAL A 35 13.10 -4.40 12.95
N ASP A 36 12.19 -4.98 13.74
CA ASP A 36 11.83 -6.39 13.61
C ASP A 36 11.19 -6.64 12.25
N PRO A 37 11.79 -7.45 11.37
CA PRO A 37 11.26 -7.69 10.05
C PRO A 37 9.87 -8.34 10.07
N ALA A 38 9.56 -9.20 11.03
CA ALA A 38 8.26 -9.88 11.12
C ALA A 38 7.15 -8.90 11.50
N LEU A 39 7.43 -7.97 12.41
CA LEU A 39 6.49 -6.89 12.74
C LEU A 39 6.31 -5.93 11.57
N LEU A 40 7.39 -5.62 10.83
CA LEU A 40 7.29 -4.78 9.63
C LEU A 40 6.37 -5.43 8.59
N ASP A 41 6.47 -6.73 8.35
CA ASP A 41 5.56 -7.41 7.41
C ASP A 41 4.10 -7.33 7.84
N GLN A 42 3.83 -7.51 9.14
CA GLN A 42 2.48 -7.34 9.67
C GLN A 42 1.97 -5.92 9.43
N PHE A 43 2.81 -4.90 9.67
CA PHE A 43 2.47 -3.51 9.43
C PHE A 43 2.22 -3.20 7.96
N LEU A 44 3.12 -3.63 7.07
CA LEU A 44 3.00 -3.36 5.63
C LEU A 44 1.85 -4.13 4.98
N ALA A 45 1.42 -5.25 5.54
CA ALA A 45 0.20 -5.94 5.13
C ALA A 45 -1.08 -5.13 5.45
N LEU A 46 -0.99 -4.14 6.35
CA LEU A 46 -2.08 -3.20 6.66
C LEU A 46 -2.13 -2.00 5.71
N HIS A 47 -1.13 -1.82 4.85
CA HIS A 47 -1.10 -0.73 3.87
C HIS A 47 -2.34 -0.81 2.96
N ASP A 48 -2.96 0.35 2.70
CA ASP A 48 -4.14 0.46 1.81
C ASP A 48 -5.34 -0.44 2.19
N GLN A 49 -5.44 -0.94 3.43
CA GLN A 49 -6.55 -1.79 3.87
C GLN A 49 -7.91 -1.11 3.70
N ALA A 50 -7.99 0.22 3.84
CA ALA A 50 -9.22 0.97 3.58
C ALA A 50 -9.74 0.78 2.14
N LYS A 51 -8.85 0.48 1.19
CA LYS A 51 -9.18 0.32 -0.24
C LYS A 51 -9.59 -1.11 -0.60
N VAL A 52 -9.22 -2.12 0.19
CA VAL A 52 -9.45 -3.54 -0.15
C VAL A 52 -10.36 -4.28 0.82
N ASN A 53 -10.46 -3.83 2.08
CA ASN A 53 -11.20 -4.56 3.11
C ASN A 53 -12.66 -4.12 3.18
N LEU A 54 -13.54 -4.96 2.63
CA LEU A 54 -15.00 -4.75 2.66
C LEU A 54 -15.72 -5.63 3.69
N SER A 55 -14.98 -6.24 4.62
CA SER A 55 -15.58 -7.11 5.63
C SER A 55 -16.44 -6.30 6.62
N ASP A 56 -17.57 -6.87 7.05
CA ASP A 56 -18.46 -6.22 8.01
C ASP A 56 -17.79 -5.87 9.36
N PRO A 57 -16.90 -6.70 9.92
CA PRO A 57 -16.12 -6.31 11.10
C PRO A 57 -15.28 -5.05 10.87
N PHE A 58 -14.53 -4.98 9.77
CA PHE A 58 -13.67 -3.83 9.44
C PHE A 58 -14.48 -2.55 9.22
N ILE A 59 -15.55 -2.65 8.43
CA ILE A 59 -16.46 -1.53 8.15
C ILE A 59 -17.04 -0.96 9.45
N ARG A 60 -17.50 -1.83 10.36
CA ARG A 60 -18.04 -1.40 11.67
C ARG A 60 -16.98 -0.80 12.57
N GLN A 61 -15.80 -1.43 12.65
CA GLN A 61 -14.71 -0.97 13.50
C GLN A 61 -14.23 0.43 13.14
N TYR A 62 -14.18 0.77 11.84
CA TYR A 62 -13.67 2.06 11.36
C TYR A 62 -14.76 3.05 10.93
N GLY A 63 -16.04 2.69 11.12
CA GLY A 63 -17.18 3.55 10.82
C GLY A 63 -17.33 3.88 9.33
N ILE A 64 -16.94 2.96 8.45
CA ILE A 64 -17.02 3.16 7.00
C ILE A 64 -18.48 3.04 6.56
N ASN A 65 -18.93 3.97 5.73
CA ASN A 65 -20.25 3.83 5.10
C ASN A 65 -20.17 2.79 3.99
N ARG A 66 -20.78 1.61 4.17
CA ARG A 66 -20.76 0.50 3.21
C ARG A 66 -21.22 0.88 1.79
N ARG A 67 -22.16 1.84 1.66
CA ARG A 67 -22.63 2.32 0.35
C ARG A 67 -21.57 3.16 -0.38
N ASN A 68 -20.65 3.74 0.38
CA ASN A 68 -19.56 4.59 -0.10
C ASN A 68 -18.20 4.00 0.28
N ALA A 69 -18.10 2.68 0.41
CA ALA A 69 -16.84 2.04 0.75
C ALA A 69 -15.77 2.47 -0.27
N PRO A 70 -14.53 2.77 0.16
CA PRO A 70 -13.54 3.39 -0.72
C PRO A 70 -13.35 2.66 -2.05
N LEU A 71 -13.32 1.32 -2.06
CA LEU A 71 -13.21 0.54 -3.30
C LEU A 71 -14.33 0.84 -4.31
N LEU A 72 -15.58 0.85 -3.84
CA LEU A 72 -16.75 1.12 -4.66
C LEU A 72 -16.73 2.56 -5.17
N ALA A 73 -16.34 3.50 -4.32
CA ALA A 73 -16.29 4.91 -4.68
C ALA A 73 -15.15 5.21 -5.67
N LEU A 74 -13.97 4.60 -5.49
CA LEU A 74 -12.84 4.68 -6.43
C LEU A 74 -13.20 4.08 -7.79
N SER A 75 -13.95 2.97 -7.83
CA SER A 75 -14.36 2.33 -9.08
C SER A 75 -15.18 3.24 -10.02
N GLN A 76 -15.87 4.25 -9.48
CA GLN A 76 -16.69 5.20 -10.27
C GLN A 76 -15.83 6.20 -11.06
N ILE A 77 -14.60 6.43 -10.61
CA ILE A 77 -13.63 7.37 -11.22
C ILE A 77 -12.40 6.65 -11.79
N TYR A 78 -12.32 5.33 -11.59
CA TYR A 78 -11.19 4.53 -12.05
C TYR A 78 -11.03 4.56 -13.57
N GLY A 79 -9.80 4.77 -14.04
CA GLY A 79 -9.46 4.89 -15.46
C GLY A 79 -9.79 6.24 -16.11
N LYS A 80 -10.38 7.19 -15.37
CA LYS A 80 -10.60 8.57 -15.84
C LYS A 80 -9.36 9.42 -15.58
N GLN A 81 -9.07 10.33 -16.50
CA GLN A 81 -8.02 11.34 -16.31
C GLN A 81 -8.49 12.42 -15.34
N ILE A 82 -7.60 12.90 -14.46
CA ILE A 82 -7.93 13.87 -13.41
C ILE A 82 -8.44 15.19 -14.01
N GLU A 83 -7.87 15.61 -15.13
CA GLU A 83 -8.28 16.78 -15.91
C GLU A 83 -9.70 16.67 -16.45
N ASN A 84 -10.19 15.45 -16.69
CA ASN A 84 -11.50 15.18 -17.28
C ASN A 84 -12.59 14.89 -16.24
N LEU A 85 -12.26 14.93 -14.94
CA LEU A 85 -13.24 14.73 -13.88
C LEU A 85 -14.21 15.91 -13.79
N THR A 86 -15.51 15.61 -13.68
CA THR A 86 -16.53 16.61 -13.35
C THR A 86 -16.33 17.14 -11.91
N ASN A 87 -17.02 18.22 -11.55
CA ASN A 87 -16.94 18.74 -10.18
C ASN A 87 -17.41 17.71 -9.15
N GLU A 88 -18.48 16.98 -9.46
CA GLU A 88 -19.02 15.91 -8.61
C GLU A 88 -18.01 14.77 -8.42
N GLU A 89 -17.30 14.39 -9.50
CA GLU A 89 -16.28 13.36 -9.46
C GLU A 89 -15.02 13.80 -8.70
N ARG A 90 -14.64 15.08 -8.80
CA ARG A 90 -13.55 15.65 -7.99
C ARG A 90 -13.91 15.66 -6.52
N MET A 91 -15.11 16.10 -6.17
CA MET A 91 -15.62 16.05 -4.79
C MET A 91 -15.70 14.61 -4.27
N LEU A 92 -16.11 13.66 -5.11
CA LEU A 92 -16.08 12.25 -4.79
C LEU A 92 -14.65 11.78 -4.51
N ALA A 93 -13.70 12.08 -5.39
CA ALA A 93 -12.29 11.69 -5.25
C ALA A 93 -11.67 12.25 -3.96
N GLU A 94 -11.90 13.53 -3.66
CA GLU A 94 -11.42 14.19 -2.45
C GLU A 94 -12.00 13.54 -1.19
N ARG A 95 -13.32 13.35 -1.15
CA ARG A 95 -13.99 12.70 -0.02
C ARG A 95 -13.46 11.29 0.22
N VAL A 96 -13.27 10.51 -0.86
CA VAL A 96 -12.78 9.13 -0.75
C VAL A 96 -11.32 9.10 -0.29
N ARG A 97 -10.48 10.01 -0.80
CA ARG A 97 -9.11 10.17 -0.34
C ARG A 97 -9.06 10.49 1.15
N ASP A 98 -9.88 11.42 1.61
CA ASP A 98 -9.91 11.84 3.01
C ASP A 98 -10.40 10.70 3.92
N GLU A 99 -11.39 9.92 3.47
CA GLU A 99 -11.87 8.73 4.19
C GLU A 99 -10.81 7.61 4.25
N VAL A 100 -10.13 7.32 3.14
CA VAL A 100 -9.00 6.36 3.09
C VAL A 100 -7.91 6.79 4.07
N ASN A 101 -7.46 8.04 3.99
CA ASN A 101 -6.42 8.56 4.88
C ASN A 101 -6.83 8.48 6.36
N ARG A 102 -8.09 8.77 6.68
CA ARG A 102 -8.63 8.66 8.04
C ARG A 102 -8.56 7.22 8.55
N VAL A 103 -9.02 6.26 7.74
CA VAL A 103 -9.07 4.84 8.10
C VAL A 103 -7.65 4.27 8.20
N ASP A 104 -6.79 4.47 7.21
CA ASP A 104 -5.43 3.94 7.22
C ASP A 104 -4.61 4.50 8.39
N ARG A 105 -4.81 5.78 8.74
CA ARG A 105 -4.21 6.37 9.95
C ARG A 105 -4.71 5.66 11.22
N ALA A 106 -6.01 5.39 11.32
CA ALA A 106 -6.58 4.69 12.48
C ALA A 106 -6.08 3.23 12.58
N VAL A 107 -5.94 2.54 11.44
CA VAL A 107 -5.36 1.19 11.35
C VAL A 107 -3.91 1.20 11.86
N ALA A 108 -3.07 2.09 11.34
CA ALA A 108 -1.68 2.23 11.77
C ALA A 108 -1.55 2.55 13.27
N MET A 109 -2.33 3.50 13.77
CA MET A 109 -2.32 3.86 15.20
C MET A 109 -2.78 2.70 16.10
N ASN A 110 -3.74 1.89 15.64
CA ASN A 110 -4.15 0.70 16.37
C ASN A 110 -3.04 -0.35 16.42
N PHE A 111 -2.36 -0.60 15.30
CA PHE A 111 -1.19 -1.48 15.25
C PHE A 111 -0.09 -1.00 16.21
N PHE A 112 0.29 0.28 16.15
CA PHE A 112 1.32 0.82 17.04
C PHE A 112 0.94 0.73 18.52
N ARG A 113 -0.34 0.93 18.86
CA ARG A 113 -0.83 0.72 20.22
C ARG A 113 -0.66 -0.72 20.68
N GLN A 114 -1.07 -1.68 19.85
CA GLN A 114 -0.98 -3.12 20.15
C GLN A 114 0.46 -3.58 20.32
N GLN A 115 1.40 -3.00 19.57
CA GLN A 115 2.82 -3.33 19.64
C GLN A 115 3.62 -2.47 20.64
N GLY A 116 2.96 -1.61 21.43
CA GLY A 116 3.65 -0.75 22.42
C GLY A 116 4.59 0.29 21.80
N MET A 117 4.34 0.72 20.56
CA MET A 117 5.17 1.67 19.81
C MET A 117 4.69 3.13 19.93
N LEU A 118 3.71 3.39 20.79
CA LEU A 118 3.23 4.73 21.09
C LEU A 118 3.95 5.29 22.33
N THR A 119 4.17 6.60 22.31
CA THR A 119 4.58 7.36 23.51
C THR A 119 3.46 7.37 24.55
N SER A 120 3.78 7.82 25.77
CA SER A 120 2.78 8.01 26.84
C SER A 120 1.67 9.01 26.46
N ALA A 121 1.94 9.92 25.53
CA ALA A 121 0.96 10.86 24.97
C ALA A 121 0.05 10.24 23.91
N GLY A 122 0.29 8.98 23.51
CA GLY A 122 -0.45 8.30 22.44
C GLY A 122 0.04 8.63 21.03
N GLU A 123 1.15 9.36 20.90
CA GLU A 123 1.77 9.70 19.60
C GLU A 123 2.75 8.62 19.13
N PRO A 124 2.99 8.46 17.82
CA PRO A 124 4.01 7.54 17.30
C PRO A 124 5.39 7.80 17.93
N GLY A 125 5.97 6.78 18.57
CA GLY A 125 7.35 6.82 19.05
C GLY A 125 8.36 6.55 17.92
N ASP A 126 9.66 6.54 18.27
CA ASP A 126 10.74 6.39 17.29
C ASP A 126 10.61 5.14 16.42
N MET A 127 10.23 3.99 17.01
CA MET A 127 10.03 2.76 16.26
C MET A 127 8.85 2.86 15.29
N ALA A 128 7.72 3.44 15.70
CA ALA A 128 6.58 3.68 14.82
C ALA A 128 6.95 4.64 13.67
N LEU A 129 7.74 5.67 13.95
CA LEU A 129 8.24 6.60 12.92
C LEU A 129 9.17 5.90 11.92
N LYS A 130 9.99 4.92 12.36
CA LYS A 130 10.78 4.08 11.44
C LYS A 130 9.87 3.24 10.53
N PHE A 131 8.83 2.61 11.06
CA PHE A 131 7.87 1.83 10.29
C PHE A 131 7.17 2.70 9.22
N LEU A 132 6.66 3.87 9.63
CA LEU A 132 6.04 4.84 8.73
C LEU A 132 7.03 5.33 7.65
N ARG A 133 8.30 5.52 8.00
CA ARG A 133 9.33 5.94 7.05
C ARG A 133 9.63 4.85 6.02
N VAL A 134 9.73 3.58 6.44
CA VAL A 134 9.93 2.43 5.53
C VAL A 134 8.75 2.31 4.57
N GLU A 135 7.52 2.30 5.09
CA GLU A 135 6.29 2.26 4.29
C GLU A 135 6.25 3.41 3.28
N LYS A 136 6.49 4.65 3.75
CA LYS A 136 6.51 5.82 2.89
C LYS A 136 7.50 5.66 1.74
N ILE A 137 8.74 5.24 1.97
CA ILE A 137 9.74 5.06 0.91
C ILE A 137 9.31 3.94 -0.05
N ALA A 138 8.78 2.83 0.46
CA ALA A 138 8.36 1.68 -0.33
C ALA A 138 7.15 2.01 -1.24
N ASP A 139 6.06 2.54 -0.68
CA ASP A 139 4.86 3.00 -1.42
C ASP A 139 5.24 3.94 -2.57
N SER A 140 6.13 4.85 -2.25
CA SER A 140 6.64 5.89 -3.12
C SER A 140 7.46 5.40 -4.30
N VAL A 141 8.34 4.42 -4.06
CA VAL A 141 9.06 3.75 -5.14
C VAL A 141 8.09 2.92 -5.98
N ASP A 142 7.14 2.23 -5.37
CA ASP A 142 6.15 1.45 -6.13
C ASP A 142 5.31 2.32 -7.06
N ARG A 143 4.74 3.42 -6.54
CA ARG A 143 3.96 4.39 -7.33
C ARG A 143 4.76 5.01 -8.48
N ALA A 144 6.06 5.21 -8.28
CA ALA A 144 6.92 5.81 -9.30
C ALA A 144 7.33 4.82 -10.41
N MET A 145 7.51 3.55 -10.07
CA MET A 145 8.09 2.55 -10.98
C MET A 145 7.07 1.57 -11.55
N SER A 146 5.91 1.43 -10.91
CA SER A 146 4.87 0.51 -11.34
C SER A 146 4.26 0.95 -12.68
N PRO A 147 4.22 0.06 -13.70
CA PRO A 147 3.57 0.38 -14.97
C PRO A 147 2.07 0.64 -14.79
N VAL A 148 1.46 0.03 -13.77
CA VAL A 148 0.07 0.23 -13.39
C VAL A 148 -0.22 1.70 -13.11
N SER A 149 0.69 2.44 -12.47
CA SER A 149 0.45 3.85 -12.16
C SER A 149 0.30 4.71 -13.43
N ALA A 150 1.05 4.40 -14.48
CA ALA A 150 0.90 5.06 -15.78
C ALA A 150 -0.40 4.67 -16.49
N GLU A 151 -0.80 3.40 -16.40
CA GLU A 151 -2.03 2.90 -17.02
C GLU A 151 -3.33 3.35 -16.32
N GLU A 152 -3.30 3.48 -15.00
CA GLU A 152 -4.48 3.79 -14.18
C GLU A 152 -4.73 5.28 -14.05
N PHE A 153 -3.67 6.05 -13.89
CA PHE A 153 -3.74 7.48 -13.62
C PHE A 153 -3.33 8.32 -14.84
N HIS A 154 -3.07 7.67 -16.00
CA HIS A 154 -2.59 8.28 -17.24
C HIS A 154 -1.39 9.20 -17.03
N LYS A 155 -0.61 8.92 -15.99
CA LYS A 155 0.49 9.78 -15.53
C LYS A 155 1.66 8.93 -15.10
N VAL A 156 2.77 9.10 -15.81
CA VAL A 156 4.07 8.61 -15.34
C VAL A 156 4.49 9.49 -14.17
N MET A 157 4.63 8.88 -13.00
CA MET A 157 5.12 9.58 -11.81
C MET A 157 6.64 9.77 -11.91
N ASP A 158 7.12 10.91 -11.42
CA ASP A 158 8.55 11.12 -11.26
C ASP A 158 9.12 10.09 -10.26
N PRO A 159 10.37 9.63 -10.47
CA PRO A 159 11.06 8.76 -9.53
C PRO A 159 10.98 9.27 -8.08
N ALA A 160 10.74 8.36 -7.13
CA ALA A 160 10.68 8.61 -5.69
C ALA A 160 11.83 9.49 -5.17
N ARG A 161 13.05 9.20 -5.65
CA ARG A 161 14.27 9.96 -5.31
C ARG A 161 14.21 11.46 -5.62
N ARG A 162 13.29 11.93 -6.49
CA ARG A 162 13.18 13.34 -6.88
C ARG A 162 12.35 14.18 -5.92
N TRP A 163 11.46 13.57 -5.15
CA TRP A 163 10.50 14.31 -4.31
C TRP A 163 10.58 13.93 -2.83
N LEU A 164 11.22 12.80 -2.46
CA LEU A 164 11.62 12.55 -1.08
C LEU A 164 12.50 13.70 -0.59
N ARG A 165 12.29 14.18 0.64
CA ARG A 165 12.99 15.37 1.16
C ARG A 165 14.37 15.02 1.74
N ASP A 166 14.44 13.91 2.47
CA ASP A 166 15.64 13.45 3.17
C ASP A 166 16.64 12.78 2.21
N GLU A 167 17.92 13.12 2.30
CA GLU A 167 18.97 12.58 1.41
C GLU A 167 19.24 11.09 1.63
N ALA A 168 19.10 10.57 2.86
CA ALA A 168 19.20 9.15 3.13
C ALA A 168 18.03 8.40 2.47
N ASP A 169 16.81 8.94 2.55
CA ASP A 169 15.63 8.37 1.88
C ASP A 169 15.81 8.36 0.36
N LYS A 170 16.32 9.45 -0.22
CA LYS A 170 16.61 9.51 -1.66
C LYS A 170 17.64 8.46 -2.08
N LYS A 171 18.65 8.20 -1.25
CA LYS A 171 19.68 7.18 -1.53
C LYS A 171 19.10 5.78 -1.49
N ILE A 172 18.22 5.48 -0.53
CA ILE A 172 17.49 4.22 -0.45
C ILE A 172 16.58 4.05 -1.66
N ALA A 173 15.74 5.05 -1.94
CA ALA A 173 14.83 5.04 -3.08
C ALA A 173 15.57 4.82 -4.41
N ARG A 174 16.69 5.52 -4.64
CA ARG A 174 17.51 5.32 -5.84
C ARG A 174 18.01 3.88 -6.01
N ARG A 175 18.32 3.19 -4.91
CA ARG A 175 18.73 1.77 -4.96
C ARG A 175 17.56 0.89 -5.30
N LEU A 176 16.42 1.05 -4.62
CA LEU A 176 15.20 0.29 -4.89
C LEU A 176 14.70 0.49 -6.32
N GLU A 177 14.69 1.72 -6.84
CA GLU A 177 14.28 2.04 -8.22
C GLU A 177 15.12 1.29 -9.26
N ARG A 178 16.43 1.06 -9.00
CA ARG A 178 17.32 0.32 -9.92
C ARG A 178 17.04 -1.17 -9.95
N SER A 179 16.59 -1.74 -8.84
CA SER A 179 16.28 -3.17 -8.71
C SER A 179 14.77 -3.46 -8.74
N TYR A 180 13.93 -2.45 -8.96
CA TYR A 180 12.48 -2.53 -8.79
C TYR A 180 11.83 -3.70 -9.53
N PHE A 181 12.15 -3.89 -10.82
CA PHE A 181 11.57 -4.97 -11.62
C PHE A 181 12.01 -6.36 -11.14
N ALA A 182 13.24 -6.50 -10.64
CA ALA A 182 13.70 -7.75 -10.06
C ALA A 182 13.05 -8.02 -8.70
N LEU A 183 12.79 -6.98 -7.91
CA LEU A 183 12.10 -7.08 -6.61
C LEU A 183 10.60 -7.34 -6.77
N SER A 184 9.98 -6.84 -7.84
CA SER A 184 8.54 -6.98 -8.11
C SER A 184 8.18 -8.15 -9.03
N ASP A 185 9.16 -8.97 -9.43
CA ASP A 185 8.94 -10.18 -10.20
C ASP A 185 7.97 -11.14 -9.47
N GLY A 186 6.99 -11.69 -10.19
CA GLY A 186 5.93 -12.48 -9.58
C GLY A 186 4.86 -11.68 -8.82
N LEU A 187 4.90 -10.34 -8.83
CA LEU A 187 3.98 -9.44 -8.13
C LEU A 187 3.36 -8.38 -9.07
N THR A 188 3.42 -8.59 -10.38
CA THR A 188 2.71 -7.75 -11.34
C THR A 188 1.20 -7.99 -11.29
N PHE A 189 0.41 -7.05 -11.81
CA PHE A 189 -1.04 -7.20 -11.89
C PHE A 189 -1.46 -8.52 -12.57
N GLU A 190 -0.89 -8.82 -13.74
CA GLU A 190 -1.28 -10.02 -14.50
C GLU A 190 -0.92 -11.32 -13.78
N GLU A 191 0.20 -11.35 -13.06
CA GLU A 191 0.59 -12.53 -12.28
C GLU A 191 -0.32 -12.73 -11.07
N ILE A 192 -0.65 -11.66 -10.34
CA ILE A 192 -1.60 -11.74 -9.22
C ILE A 192 -2.99 -12.12 -9.72
N ARG A 193 -3.45 -11.51 -10.82
CA ARG A 193 -4.71 -11.86 -11.47
C ARG A 193 -4.76 -13.34 -11.87
N GLY A 194 -3.70 -13.85 -12.49
CA GLY A 194 -3.58 -15.25 -12.87
C GLY A 194 -3.67 -16.21 -11.68
N ARG A 195 -3.12 -15.83 -10.52
CA ARG A 195 -3.24 -16.60 -9.27
C ARG A 195 -4.67 -16.55 -8.70
N SER A 196 -5.28 -15.36 -8.65
CA SER A 196 -6.63 -15.16 -8.10
C SER A 196 -7.72 -15.84 -8.94
N LEU A 197 -7.50 -15.98 -10.26
CA LEU A 197 -8.41 -16.64 -11.18
C LEU A 197 -8.09 -18.13 -11.43
N GLY A 198 -7.08 -18.69 -10.74
CA GLY A 198 -6.72 -20.12 -10.85
C GLY A 198 -5.98 -20.52 -12.14
N ALA A 199 -5.48 -19.56 -12.91
CA ALA A 199 -4.82 -19.79 -14.20
C ALA A 199 -3.30 -20.02 -14.11
N TYR A 200 -2.67 -19.77 -12.95
CA TYR A 200 -1.26 -20.07 -12.71
C TYR A 200 -1.09 -21.21 -11.69
N PRO A 201 -0.26 -22.23 -11.96
CA PRO A 201 0.10 -23.21 -10.93
C PRO A 201 0.72 -22.45 -9.76
N ARG A 202 0.21 -22.70 -8.55
CA ARG A 202 0.82 -22.16 -7.32
C ARG A 202 2.30 -22.56 -7.33
N PRO A 203 3.25 -21.63 -7.19
CA PRO A 203 4.64 -22.02 -6.99
C PRO A 203 4.68 -22.90 -5.73
N VAL A 204 5.22 -24.10 -5.90
CA VAL A 204 5.40 -25.10 -4.84
C VAL A 204 6.45 -24.56 -3.86
N ARG A 205 6.01 -23.70 -2.95
CA ARG A 205 6.67 -23.26 -1.69
C ARG A 205 5.73 -22.27 -1.01
N GLU A 206 4.71 -22.81 -0.36
CA GLU A 206 3.91 -22.08 0.62
C GLU A 206 4.80 -21.81 1.85
N CYS A 207 5.35 -20.60 1.95
CA CYS A 207 5.48 -19.97 3.25
C CYS A 207 4.05 -19.69 3.71
N ALA A 208 3.62 -20.41 4.73
CA ALA A 208 2.33 -20.25 5.38
C ALA A 208 2.21 -18.85 5.99
N TRP A 209 1.75 -17.88 5.20
CA TRP A 209 1.10 -16.68 5.74
C TRP A 209 -0.36 -17.05 6.01
N GLY A 210 -0.56 -17.78 7.11
CA GLY A 210 -1.88 -18.03 7.64
C GLY A 210 -2.44 -16.71 8.18
N PHE A 211 -3.34 -16.08 7.42
CA PHE A 211 -4.31 -15.16 8.02
C PHE A 211 -5.26 -15.99 8.89
N ALA A 212 -4.84 -16.29 10.10
CA ALA A 212 -5.75 -16.72 11.15
C ALA A 212 -6.56 -15.50 11.56
N ALA A 213 -7.87 -15.57 11.34
CA ALA A 213 -8.83 -14.63 11.91
C ALA A 213 -8.66 -14.61 13.44
N LEU A 214 -8.36 -13.42 13.97
CA LEU A 214 -8.54 -13.05 15.37
C LEU A 214 -9.76 -12.14 15.47
#